data_AF-A0A285QWV1-F1
#
_entry.id   AF-A0A285QWV1-F1
#
_cell.length_a   1.000
_cell.length_b   1.000
_cell.length_c   1.000
_cell.angle_alpha   90.00
_cell.angle_beta   90.00
_cell.angle_gamma   90.00
#
_symmetry.space_group_name_H-M   'P 1'
#
loop_
_entity.id
_entity.type
_entity.pdbx_description
1 polymer ?
#
loop_
_entity_poly.entity_id
_entity_poly.type
_entity_poly.pdbx_seq_one_letter_code
_entity_poly.pdbx_strand_id
1 'polypeptide(L)' 'MLGVMETNSTSAPLVEVAEFRTDSRYRLVHFEGHGWEPLAPEEFEPRVHQLFPDLDPHDPQRVQWADRPWEWPAWHPGEA' A
#
# COMPACT_ATOMS: atom_id res chain seq x y z
N MET A 1 -28.54 28.76 -9.50
CA MET A 1 -28.51 27.29 -9.54
C MET A 1 -27.15 26.90 -8.98
N LEU A 2 -27.10 26.36 -7.76
CA LEU A 2 -25.83 25.95 -7.14
C LEU A 2 -25.18 24.89 -8.04
N GLY A 3 -23.93 25.14 -8.44
CA GLY A 3 -23.09 24.11 -9.03
C GLY A 3 -22.89 23.03 -7.98
N VAL A 4 -23.27 21.81 -8.32
CA VAL A 4 -22.91 20.63 -7.56
C VAL A 4 -21.38 20.60 -7.50
N MET A 5 -20.84 20.89 -6.32
CA MET A 5 -19.53 20.40 -5.97
C MET A 5 -19.73 18.89 -5.87
N GLU A 6 -19.54 18.19 -6.99
CA GLU A 6 -19.23 16.77 -6.96
C GLU A 6 -18.00 16.67 -6.07
N THR A 7 -18.24 16.41 -4.78
CA THR A 7 -17.21 15.87 -3.91
C THR A 7 -16.79 14.62 -4.65
N ASN A 8 -15.65 14.70 -5.33
CA ASN A 8 -14.97 13.55 -5.86
C ASN A 8 -14.64 12.74 -4.61
N SER A 9 -15.61 11.93 -4.18
CA SER A 9 -15.47 10.96 -3.11
C SER A 9 -14.59 9.88 -3.72
N THR A 10 -13.34 10.24 -3.99
CA THR A 10 -12.26 9.27 -4.12
C THR A 10 -12.29 8.58 -2.77
N SER A 11 -12.99 7.44 -2.74
CA SER A 11 -13.01 6.57 -1.59
C SER A 11 -11.56 6.40 -1.17
N ALA A 12 -11.26 6.61 0.12
CA ALA A 12 -9.90 6.43 0.61
C ALA A 12 -9.39 5.04 0.17
N PRO A 13 -8.12 4.93 -0.23
CA PRO A 13 -7.56 3.64 -0.63
C PRO A 13 -7.74 2.62 0.50
N LEU A 14 -8.01 1.37 0.13
CA LEU A 14 -8.12 0.28 1.10
C LEU A 14 -6.74 -0.10 1.65
N VAL A 15 -5.71 0.12 0.84
CA VAL A 15 -4.31 -0.16 1.18
C VAL A 15 -3.44 1.03 0.80
N GLU A 16 -2.65 1.53 1.76
CA GLU A 16 -1.62 2.53 1.50
C GLU A 16 -0.24 1.93 1.74
N VAL A 17 0.67 2.11 0.79
CA VAL A 17 2.05 1.60 0.87
C VAL A 17 3.01 2.78 0.96
N ALA A 18 3.67 2.92 2.12
CA ALA A 18 4.61 3.97 2.43
C ALA A 18 6.05 3.43 2.61
N GLU A 19 7.03 4.31 2.52
CA GLU A 19 8.41 3.99 2.88
C GLU A 19 8.49 3.65 4.38
N PHE A 20 9.11 2.52 4.73
CA PHE A 20 9.35 2.16 6.13
C PHE A 20 10.66 2.78 6.61
N ARG A 21 11.79 2.40 5.99
CA ARG A 21 13.15 2.92 6.22
C ARG A 21 14.04 2.63 5.02
N THR A 22 15.07 3.44 4.82
CA THR A 22 15.99 3.40 3.68
C THR A 22 16.96 2.20 3.70
N ASP A 23 17.09 1.52 4.84
CA ASP A 23 17.97 0.37 5.11
C ASP A 23 17.20 -0.94 5.29
N SER A 24 15.94 -0.99 4.88
CA SER A 24 15.02 -2.08 5.16
C SER A 24 14.34 -2.61 3.90
N ARG A 25 14.23 -3.94 3.76
CA ARG A 25 13.48 -4.59 2.67
C ARG A 25 11.95 -4.42 2.77
N TYR A 26 11.49 -3.81 3.86
CA TYR A 26 10.08 -3.71 4.22
C TYR A 26 9.50 -2.36 3.76
N ARG A 27 8.22 -2.34 3.37
CA ARG A 27 7.40 -1.13 3.25
C ARG A 27 6.41 -1.09 4.40
N LEU A 28 6.00 0.10 4.81
CA LEU A 28 4.96 0.26 5.81
C LEU A 28 3.61 0.29 5.09
N VAL A 29 2.75 -0.68 5.38
CA VAL A 29 1.47 -0.88 4.70
C VAL A 29 0.32 -0.60 5.65
N HIS A 30 -0.52 0.39 5.33
CA HIS A 30 -1.76 0.65 6.03
C HIS A 30 -2.88 -0.16 5.40
N PHE A 31 -3.62 -0.90 6.20
CA PHE A 31 -4.86 -1.54 5.79
C PHE A 31 -6.03 -0.83 6.46
N GLU A 32 -7.03 -0.44 5.66
CA GLU A 32 -8.27 0.13 6.18
C GLU A 32 -8.89 -0.82 7.23
N GLY A 33 -9.25 -0.25 8.38
CA GLY A 33 -9.76 -1.00 9.53
C GLY A 33 -8.76 -1.82 10.36
N HIS A 34 -7.49 -1.98 9.93
CA HIS A 34 -6.49 -2.80 10.63
C HIS A 34 -5.25 -2.03 11.09
N GLY A 35 -4.89 -0.94 10.40
CA GLY A 35 -3.75 -0.08 10.77
C GLY A 35 -2.48 -0.38 9.97
N TRP A 36 -1.34 0.09 10.49
CA TRP A 36 -0.04 0.02 9.81
C TRP A 36 0.76 -1.23 10.17
N GLU A 37 1.28 -1.94 9.18
CA GLU A 37 2.09 -3.15 9.31
C GLU A 37 3.32 -3.08 8.39
N PRO A 38 4.54 -3.39 8.86
CA PRO A 38 5.70 -3.53 7.98
C PRO A 38 5.63 -4.87 7.23
N LEU A 39 5.68 -4.85 5.90
CA LEU A 39 5.60 -6.04 5.06
C LEU A 39 6.75 -6.10 4.06
N ALA A 40 7.27 -7.30 3.80
CA ALA A 40 8.18 -7.59 2.71
C ALA A 40 7.41 -7.78 1.39
N PRO A 41 8.08 -7.71 0.22
CA PRO A 41 7.44 -7.97 -1.07
C PRO A 41 6.64 -9.27 -1.11
N GLU A 42 7.18 -10.35 -0.54
CA GLU A 42 6.55 -11.68 -0.55
C GLU A 42 5.40 -11.81 0.44
N GLU A 43 5.34 -10.92 1.44
CA GLU A 43 4.29 -10.92 2.47
C GLU A 43 3.09 -10.05 2.07
N PHE A 44 3.31 -9.09 1.16
CA PHE A 44 2.30 -8.11 0.77
C PHE A 44 1.05 -8.73 0.15
N GLU A 45 1.18 -9.46 -0.97
CA GLU A 45 0.01 -10.02 -1.67
C GLU A 45 -0.77 -11.04 -0.82
N PRO A 46 -0.14 -11.98 -0.10
CA PRO A 46 -0.86 -12.88 0.80
C PRO A 46 -1.62 -12.13 1.90
N ARG A 47 -1.02 -11.07 2.47
CA ARG A 47 -1.66 -10.28 3.52
C ARG A 47 -2.85 -9.48 2.98
N VAL A 48 -2.73 -8.89 1.78
CA VAL A 48 -3.83 -8.22 1.08
C VAL A 48 -5.01 -9.18 0.89
N HIS A 49 -4.78 -10.36 0.31
CA HIS A 49 -5.85 -11.33 0.07
C HIS A 49 -6.44 -11.91 1.37
N GLN A 50 -5.67 -11.96 2.46
CA GLN A 50 -6.19 -12.40 3.76
C GLN A 50 -7.23 -11.43 4.33
N LEU A 51 -6.99 -10.12 4.17
CA LEU A 51 -7.88 -9.07 4.69
C LEU A 51 -8.99 -8.69 3.71
N PHE A 52 -8.65 -8.70 2.41
CA PHE A 52 -9.52 -8.30 1.31
C PHE A 52 -9.43 -9.35 0.18
N PRO A 53 -10.18 -10.47 0.27
CA PRO A 53 -10.05 -11.58 -0.68
C PRO A 53 -10.31 -11.22 -2.15
N ASP A 54 -11.15 -10.20 -2.41
CA ASP A 54 -11.53 -9.76 -3.75
C ASP A 54 -10.75 -8.52 -4.23
N LEU A 55 -9.77 -8.05 -3.45
CA LEU A 55 -8.94 -6.91 -3.82
C LEU A 55 -7.77 -7.37 -4.70
N ASP A 56 -7.65 -6.81 -5.90
CA ASP A 56 -6.44 -6.91 -6.70
C ASP A 56 -5.34 -6.03 -6.08
N PRO A 57 -4.21 -6.60 -5.60
CA PRO A 57 -3.11 -5.83 -5.04
C PRO A 57 -2.52 -4.82 -6.05
N HIS A 58 -2.71 -5.05 -7.35
CA HIS A 58 -2.20 -4.20 -8.42
C HIS A 58 -3.15 -3.07 -8.80
N ASP A 59 -4.37 -3.01 -8.25
CA ASP A 59 -5.35 -1.97 -8.56
C ASP A 59 -4.91 -0.62 -7.98
N PRO A 60 -4.46 0.36 -8.83
CA PRO A 60 -3.96 1.64 -8.35
C PRO A 60 -5.06 2.55 -7.79
N GLN A 61 -6.34 2.20 -7.94
CA GLN A 61 -7.45 2.93 -7.32
C GLN A 61 -7.70 2.51 -5.88
N ARG A 62 -7.31 1.28 -5.53
CA ARG A 62 -7.55 0.70 -4.19
C ARG A 62 -6.27 0.53 -3.38
N VAL A 63 -5.13 0.37 -4.06
CA VAL A 63 -3.80 0.24 -3.49
C VAL A 63 -2.97 1.45 -3.91
N GLN A 64 -2.75 2.37 -2.97
CA GLN A 64 -2.02 3.60 -3.23
C GLN A 64 -0.59 3.49 -2.70
N TRP A 65 0.38 3.71 -3.59
CA TRP A 65 1.80 3.82 -3.22
C TRP A 65 2.16 5.29 -3.03
N ALA A 66 2.86 5.60 -1.94
CA ALA A 66 3.23 6.98 -1.59
C ALA A 66 4.27 7.60 -2.55
N ASP A 67 5.11 6.76 -3.18
CA ASP A 67 6.22 7.15 -4.02
C ASP A 67 6.19 6.46 -5.39
N ARG A 68 6.64 5.21 -5.48
CA ARG A 68 6.80 4.45 -6.71
C ARG A 68 5.99 3.16 -6.61
N PRO A 69 4.99 2.97 -7.49
CA PRO A 69 4.16 1.78 -7.45
C PRO A 69 5.00 0.54 -7.71
N TRP A 70 4.82 -0.48 -6.87
CA TRP A 70 5.49 -1.79 -6.98
C TRP A 70 7.01 -1.76 -6.83
N GLU A 71 7.60 -0.65 -6.39
CA GLU A 71 9.02 -0.59 -6.10
C GLU A 71 9.27 -0.93 -4.63
N TRP A 72 9.83 -2.11 -4.39
CA TRP A 72 10.29 -2.50 -3.06
C TRP A 72 11.74 -2.04 -2.86
N PRO A 73 12.13 -1.58 -1.66
CA PRO A 73 13.51 -1.24 -1.37
C PRO A 73 14.41 -2.43 -1.68
N ALA A 74 15.52 -2.19 -2.39
CA ALA A 74 16.48 -3.23 -2.68
C ALA A 74 17.06 -3.76 -1.36
N TRP A 75 16.87 -5.05 -1.10
CA TRP A 75 17.59 -5.71 -0.03
C TRP A 75 19.04 -5.91 -0.48
N HIS A 76 19.98 -5.37 0.29
CA HIS A 76 21.40 -5.74 0.19
C HIS A 76 21.71 -6.76 1.31
N PRO A 77 21.56 -8.08 1.07
CA PRO A 77 22.12 -9.07 1.97
C PRO A 77 23.64 -8.96 1.98
N GLY A 78 24.20 -8.37 3.04
CA GLY A 78 25.61 -8.53 3.37
C GLY A 78 26.58 -7.46 2.86
N GLU A 79 26.34 -6.19 3.18
CA GLU A 79 27.48 -5.33 3.55
C GLU A 79 27.76 -5.55 5.04
N ALA A 80 28.72 -6.45 5.29
CA ALA A 80 29.36 -6.67 6.58
C ALA A 80 30.72 -5.98 6.60
#